data_AF-X6LI35-F1
#
_entry.id   AF-X6LI35-F1
#
_cell.length_a   1.000
_cell.length_b   1.000
_cell.length_c   1.000
_cell.angle_alpha   90.00
_cell.angle_beta   90.00
_cell.angle_gamma   90.00
#
_symmetry.space_group_name_H-M   'P 1'
#
loop_
_entity.id
_entity.type
_entity.pdbx_description
1 polymer ?
#
loop_
_entity_poly.entity_id
_entity_poly.type
_entity_poly.pdbx_seq_one_letter_code
_entity_poly.pdbx_strand_id
1 'polypeptide(L)'
;MKKHLQGQFLQRLTLLFGSPDGREPQYVKIILHAIYGRFMALRKAIRKHLCNYCYKYIYESIQDKETWQGLPEILEIFCSIFQGLNVPVKADYRLLIKNVIIPLHKTFHLDEFHDQLVACCTQFAMKDIQSVPVILGGILKYWPKFNPGKEQMFIQEIVHIITICSRDPKFITLPDFIAIIVSCFSLYMCTYIYIYIYVNTYFVHFLPPFLTTNKQHTMKIISIKASNFGPISSMHEIIASSSGRACFVGMA
;
A
#
# COMPACT_ATOMS: atom_id res chain seq x y z
N MET A 1 -3.07 -36.08 10.19
CA MET A 1 -2.82 -34.63 10.43
C MET A 1 -3.77 -33.71 9.66
N LYS A 2 -3.82 -33.72 8.32
CA LYS A 2 -4.69 -32.83 7.51
C LYS A 2 -6.18 -32.82 7.92
N LYS A 3 -6.75 -33.96 8.32
CA LYS A 3 -8.16 -34.07 8.76
C LYS A 3 -8.47 -33.31 10.06
N HIS A 4 -7.47 -33.11 10.94
CA HIS A 4 -7.65 -32.41 12.23
C HIS A 4 -7.34 -30.92 12.14
N LEU A 5 -6.70 -30.48 11.05
CA LEU A 5 -6.36 -29.07 10.79
C LEU A 5 -7.44 -28.34 10.00
N GLN A 6 -8.61 -28.95 9.78
CA GLN A 6 -9.70 -28.37 8.99
C GLN A 6 -10.83 -27.84 9.88
N GLY A 7 -11.65 -26.96 9.32
CA GLY A 7 -12.86 -26.46 9.98
C GLY A 7 -12.55 -25.61 11.22
N GLN A 8 -13.06 -26.04 12.38
CA GLN A 8 -13.01 -25.28 13.62
C GLN A 8 -11.59 -24.91 14.09
N PHE A 9 -10.60 -25.76 13.79
CA PHE A 9 -9.21 -25.45 14.17
C PHE A 9 -8.70 -24.16 13.51
N LEU A 10 -8.85 -24.02 12.19
CA LEU A 10 -8.41 -22.82 11.47
C LEU A 10 -9.20 -21.59 11.88
N GLN A 11 -10.50 -21.75 12.12
CA GLN A 11 -11.34 -20.66 12.60
C GLN A 11 -10.87 -20.16 13.96
N ARG A 12 -10.66 -21.05 14.94
CA ARG A 12 -10.17 -20.69 16.28
C ARG A 12 -8.76 -20.11 16.22
N LEU A 13 -7.88 -20.69 15.41
CA LEU A 13 -6.53 -20.16 15.20
C LEU A 13 -6.55 -18.73 14.65
N THR A 14 -7.46 -18.42 13.72
CA THR A 14 -7.59 -17.05 13.17
C THR A 14 -8.17 -16.08 14.20
N LEU A 15 -9.00 -16.54 15.13
CA LEU A 15 -9.52 -15.68 16.21
C LEU A 15 -8.43 -15.24 17.20
N LEU A 16 -7.35 -16.01 17.32
CA LEU A 16 -6.21 -15.65 18.18
C LEU A 16 -5.42 -14.42 17.68
N PHE A 17 -5.63 -13.96 16.45
CA PHE A 17 -5.10 -12.66 16.01
C PHE A 17 -5.66 -11.49 16.82
N GLY A 18 -6.86 -11.63 17.38
CA GLY A 18 -7.47 -10.63 18.26
C GLY A 18 -7.05 -10.74 19.74
N SER A 19 -6.01 -11.52 20.05
CA SER A 19 -5.50 -11.62 21.42
C SER A 19 -4.93 -10.28 21.89
N PRO A 20 -5.12 -9.88 23.17
CA PRO A 20 -4.56 -8.64 23.70
C PRO A 20 -3.04 -8.69 23.90
N ASP A 21 -2.46 -9.90 23.95
CA ASP A 21 -1.00 -10.09 24.02
C ASP A 21 -0.41 -10.04 22.61
N GLY A 22 0.29 -8.94 22.27
CA GLY A 22 0.91 -8.74 20.96
C GLY A 22 1.91 -9.83 20.53
N ARG A 23 2.36 -10.70 21.44
CA ARG A 23 3.21 -11.85 21.10
C ARG A 23 2.42 -12.97 20.42
N GLU A 24 1.16 -13.15 20.78
CA GLU A 24 0.33 -14.24 20.26
C GLU A 24 0.05 -14.09 18.76
N PRO A 25 -0.39 -12.93 18.23
CA PRO A 25 -0.54 -12.70 16.80
C PRO A 25 0.71 -13.07 16.00
N GLN A 26 1.90 -12.77 16.53
CA GLN A 26 3.17 -13.11 15.89
C GLN A 26 3.40 -14.63 15.78
N TYR A 27 3.08 -15.39 16.84
CA TYR A 27 3.15 -16.86 16.77
C TYR A 27 2.09 -17.44 15.84
N VAL A 28 0.87 -16.91 15.90
CA VAL A 28 -0.23 -17.32 15.02
C VAL A 28 0.16 -17.07 13.56
N LYS A 29 0.80 -15.94 13.26
CA LYS A 29 1.34 -15.63 11.92
C LYS A 29 2.27 -16.72 11.41
N ILE A 30 3.30 -17.05 12.21
CA ILE A 30 4.32 -18.05 11.85
C ILE A 30 3.66 -19.41 11.60
N ILE A 31 2.77 -19.84 12.50
CA ILE A 31 2.09 -21.14 12.41
C ILE A 31 1.16 -21.17 11.19
N LEU A 32 0.33 -20.15 11.01
CA LEU A 32 -0.67 -20.11 9.94
C LEU A 32 0.00 -20.02 8.56
N HIS A 33 1.07 -19.24 8.45
CA HIS A 33 1.88 -19.15 7.23
C HIS A 33 2.54 -20.49 6.89
N ALA A 34 3.12 -21.19 7.88
CA ALA A 34 3.69 -22.52 7.68
C ALA A 34 2.63 -23.55 7.22
N ILE A 35 1.42 -23.51 7.80
CA ILE A 35 0.30 -24.36 7.37
C ILE A 35 -0.10 -24.03 5.92
N TYR A 36 -0.19 -22.74 5.57
CA TYR A 36 -0.50 -22.29 4.21
C TYR A 36 0.53 -22.77 3.18
N GLY A 37 1.82 -22.69 3.54
CA GLY A 37 2.95 -23.13 2.73
C GLY A 37 2.95 -24.65 2.50
N ARG A 38 2.71 -25.44 3.56
CA ARG A 38 2.77 -26.91 3.51
C ARG A 38 1.52 -27.56 2.93
N PHE A 39 0.32 -27.03 3.20
CA PHE A 39 -0.94 -27.70 2.88
C PHE A 39 -1.76 -26.95 1.82
N MET A 40 -1.50 -27.26 0.53
CA MET A 40 -2.18 -26.64 -0.63
C MET A 40 -3.71 -26.63 -0.53
N ALA A 41 -4.30 -27.73 -0.04
CA ALA A 41 -5.74 -27.89 0.07
C ALA A 41 -6.40 -26.98 1.12
N LEU A 42 -5.63 -26.45 2.08
CA LEU A 42 -6.14 -25.54 3.11
C LEU A 42 -6.06 -24.07 2.68
N ARG A 43 -5.32 -23.75 1.61
CA ARG A 43 -5.07 -22.36 1.19
C ARG A 43 -6.34 -21.55 0.96
N LYS A 44 -7.35 -22.13 0.31
CA LYS A 44 -8.64 -21.47 0.07
C LYS A 44 -9.37 -21.18 1.38
N ALA A 45 -9.37 -22.12 2.32
CA ALA A 45 -10.01 -21.95 3.63
C ALA A 45 -9.29 -20.88 4.47
N ILE A 46 -7.95 -20.93 4.53
CA ILE A 46 -7.14 -19.94 5.26
C ILE A 46 -7.39 -18.54 4.72
N ARG A 47 -7.32 -18.33 3.39
CA ARG A 47 -7.63 -17.02 2.80
C ARG A 47 -9.05 -16.56 3.14
N LYS A 48 -10.04 -17.46 3.10
CA LYS A 48 -11.40 -17.12 3.48
C LYS A 48 -11.49 -16.65 4.94
N HIS A 49 -10.84 -17.33 5.88
CA HIS A 49 -10.84 -16.91 7.29
C HIS A 49 -10.12 -15.58 7.51
N LEU A 50 -8.97 -15.37 6.87
CA LEU A 50 -8.24 -14.10 6.95
C LEU A 50 -9.05 -12.94 6.33
N CYS A 51 -9.64 -13.15 5.15
CA CYS A 51 -10.52 -12.15 4.54
C CYS A 51 -11.72 -11.83 5.43
N ASN A 52 -12.34 -12.83 6.06
CA ASN A 52 -13.44 -12.61 6.98
C ASN A 52 -13.01 -11.77 8.19
N TYR A 53 -11.81 -11.99 8.73
CA TYR A 53 -11.26 -11.16 9.80
C TYR A 53 -11.10 -9.70 9.35
N CYS A 54 -10.49 -9.48 8.19
CA CYS A 54 -10.35 -8.13 7.63
C CYS A 54 -11.70 -7.48 7.31
N TYR A 55 -12.71 -8.24 6.85
CA TYR A 55 -14.04 -7.70 6.62
C TYR A 55 -14.70 -7.21 7.91
N LYS A 56 -14.59 -8.00 8.98
CA LYS A 56 -15.06 -7.56 10.29
C LYS A 56 -14.34 -6.31 10.75
N TYR A 57 -13.03 -6.24 10.56
CA TYR A 57 -12.27 -5.01 10.83
C TYR A 57 -12.86 -3.82 10.05
N ILE A 58 -12.96 -3.90 8.72
CA ILE A 58 -13.41 -2.79 7.87
C ILE A 58 -14.82 -2.27 8.23
N TYR A 59 -15.75 -3.16 8.59
CA TYR A 59 -17.17 -2.83 8.75
C TYR A 59 -17.66 -2.79 10.20
N GLU A 60 -17.05 -3.54 11.11
CA GLU A 60 -17.45 -3.66 12.52
C GLU A 60 -16.54 -2.85 13.45
N SER A 61 -15.27 -2.53 13.09
CA SER A 61 -14.31 -1.87 13.99
C SER A 61 -14.49 -0.35 14.16
N ILE A 62 -15.70 0.17 13.96
CA ILE A 62 -15.88 1.61 13.71
C ILE A 62 -15.55 2.50 14.92
N GLN A 63 -15.45 2.00 16.15
CA GLN A 63 -15.14 2.86 17.31
C GLN A 63 -14.21 2.30 18.40
N ASP A 64 -13.99 0.98 18.51
CA ASP A 64 -13.23 0.42 19.63
C ASP A 64 -11.86 -0.13 19.21
N LYS A 65 -10.80 0.60 19.63
CA LYS A 65 -9.39 0.25 19.39
C LYS A 65 -8.99 -1.08 20.05
N GLU A 66 -9.59 -1.39 21.20
CA GLU A 66 -9.18 -2.55 22.02
C GLU A 66 -9.60 -3.90 21.43
N THR A 67 -10.56 -3.91 20.50
CA THR A 67 -11.19 -5.15 20.04
C THR A 67 -10.47 -5.79 18.85
N TRP A 68 -9.54 -5.07 18.20
CA TRP A 68 -9.00 -5.51 16.92
C TRP A 68 -7.48 -5.38 16.82
N GLN A 69 -6.78 -6.44 17.20
CA GLN A 69 -5.32 -6.60 17.02
C GLN A 69 -5.00 -7.52 15.84
N GLY A 70 -3.71 -7.71 15.53
CA GLY A 70 -3.25 -8.76 14.61
C GLY A 70 -3.38 -8.48 13.11
N LEU A 71 -3.87 -7.29 12.71
CA LEU A 71 -4.02 -6.92 11.30
C LEU A 71 -2.67 -6.77 10.57
N PRO A 72 -1.61 -6.16 11.14
CA PRO A 72 -0.28 -6.12 10.52
C PRO A 72 0.21 -7.53 10.17
N GLU A 73 0.07 -8.48 11.09
CA GLU A 73 0.50 -9.87 10.92
C GLU A 73 -0.29 -10.59 9.82
N ILE A 74 -1.59 -10.35 9.72
CA ILE A 74 -2.42 -10.90 8.64
C ILE A 74 -1.98 -10.32 7.28
N LEU A 75 -1.69 -9.02 7.21
CA LEU A 75 -1.20 -8.37 6.00
C LEU A 75 0.17 -8.92 5.59
N GLU A 76 1.08 -9.21 6.52
CA GLU A 76 2.34 -9.87 6.19
C GLU A 76 2.14 -11.26 5.55
N ILE A 77 1.15 -12.04 6.02
CA ILE A 77 0.79 -13.29 5.36
C ILE A 77 0.28 -13.02 3.94
N PHE A 78 -0.61 -12.04 3.75
CA PHE A 78 -1.08 -11.69 2.40
C PHE A 78 0.06 -11.23 1.48
N CYS A 79 0.99 -10.42 1.99
CA CYS A 79 2.17 -9.97 1.27
C CYS A 79 3.01 -11.15 0.77
N SER A 80 3.31 -12.11 1.66
CA SER A 80 4.03 -13.33 1.30
C SER A 80 3.26 -14.21 0.29
N ILE A 81 1.92 -14.28 0.43
CA ILE A 81 1.06 -14.97 -0.54
C ILE A 81 1.15 -14.30 -1.93
N PHE A 82 1.09 -12.96 -1.98
CA PHE A 82 1.16 -12.19 -3.23
C PHE A 82 2.51 -12.35 -3.92
N GLN A 83 3.61 -12.33 -3.17
CA GLN A 83 4.95 -12.58 -3.69
C GLN A 83 5.04 -13.96 -4.37
N GLY A 84 4.40 -14.98 -3.79
CA GLY A 84 4.36 -16.36 -4.31
C GLY A 84 3.31 -16.63 -5.39
N LEU A 85 2.62 -15.62 -5.92
CA LEU A 85 1.64 -15.82 -6.99
C LEU A 85 2.29 -16.17 -8.32
N ASN A 86 1.68 -17.13 -9.01
CA ASN A 86 1.98 -17.44 -10.40
C ASN A 86 1.26 -16.44 -11.31
N VAL A 87 1.92 -16.04 -12.39
CA VAL A 87 1.35 -15.20 -13.46
C VAL A 87 0.87 -16.15 -14.59
N PRO A 88 -0.36 -15.98 -15.14
CA PRO A 88 -1.33 -14.93 -14.83
C PRO A 88 -2.02 -15.10 -13.47
N VAL A 89 -2.25 -13.97 -12.80
CA VAL A 89 -2.88 -13.94 -11.47
C VAL A 89 -4.34 -14.38 -11.56
N LYS A 90 -4.76 -15.28 -10.66
CA LYS A 90 -6.14 -15.77 -10.60
C LYS A 90 -7.11 -14.67 -10.16
N ALA A 91 -8.33 -14.69 -10.72
CA ALA A 91 -9.40 -13.73 -10.42
C ALA A 91 -9.73 -13.60 -8.92
N ASP A 92 -9.67 -14.71 -8.15
CA ASP A 92 -9.88 -14.70 -6.70
C ASP A 92 -8.98 -13.69 -5.97
N TYR A 93 -7.72 -13.52 -6.40
CA TYR A 93 -6.80 -12.58 -5.78
C TYR A 93 -7.06 -11.13 -6.20
N ARG A 94 -7.54 -10.91 -7.43
CA ARG A 94 -8.03 -9.59 -7.86
C ARG A 94 -9.24 -9.15 -7.04
N LEU A 95 -10.16 -10.07 -6.74
CA LEU A 95 -11.28 -9.81 -5.84
C LEU A 95 -10.82 -9.53 -4.41
N LEU A 96 -9.79 -10.23 -3.92
CA LEU A 96 -9.20 -9.97 -2.62
C LEU A 96 -8.64 -8.54 -2.53
N ILE A 97 -7.91 -8.08 -3.56
CA ILE A 97 -7.42 -6.70 -3.62
C ILE A 97 -8.58 -5.71 -3.60
N LYS A 98 -9.56 -5.89 -4.50
CA LYS A 98 -10.68 -4.97 -4.65
C LYS A 98 -11.56 -4.86 -3.40
N ASN A 99 -11.80 -5.98 -2.73
CA ASN A 99 -12.80 -6.06 -1.67
C ASN A 99 -12.22 -6.02 -0.26
N VAL A 100 -10.92 -6.30 -0.09
CA VAL A 100 -10.27 -6.34 1.24
C VAL A 100 -9.12 -5.32 1.31
N ILE A 101 -8.10 -5.43 0.46
CA ILE A 101 -6.90 -4.59 0.56
C ILE A 101 -7.22 -3.12 0.31
N ILE A 102 -7.95 -2.79 -0.76
CA ILE A 102 -8.30 -1.39 -1.05
C ILE A 102 -9.20 -0.80 0.06
N PRO A 103 -10.29 -1.45 0.50
CA PRO A 103 -11.14 -0.90 1.57
C PRO A 103 -10.46 -0.75 2.94
N LEU A 104 -9.36 -1.44 3.22
CA LEU A 104 -8.59 -1.23 4.46
C LEU A 104 -8.04 0.20 4.60
N HIS A 105 -7.80 0.91 3.50
CA HIS A 105 -7.39 2.32 3.54
C HIS A 105 -8.47 3.24 4.14
N LYS A 106 -9.72 2.80 4.22
CA LYS A 106 -10.82 3.56 4.83
C LYS A 106 -10.70 3.65 6.35
N THR A 107 -10.03 2.71 7.01
CA THR A 107 -10.06 2.54 8.47
C THR A 107 -9.41 3.73 9.20
N PHE A 108 -9.77 3.90 10.48
CA PHE A 108 -9.28 5.03 11.27
C PHE A 108 -7.81 4.85 11.70
N HIS A 109 -7.45 3.67 12.22
CA HIS A 109 -6.10 3.31 12.71
C HIS A 109 -5.18 2.78 11.61
N LEU A 110 -5.19 3.42 10.44
CA LEU A 110 -4.38 2.96 9.30
C LEU A 110 -2.87 3.01 9.60
N ASP A 111 -2.44 3.95 10.42
CA ASP A 111 -1.05 4.16 10.85
C ASP A 111 -0.37 2.92 11.42
N GLU A 112 -1.10 2.05 12.10
CA GLU A 112 -0.54 0.86 12.75
C GLU A 112 -0.12 -0.25 11.75
N PHE A 113 -0.70 -0.26 10.55
CA PHE A 113 -0.52 -1.35 9.59
C PHE A 113 -0.28 -0.88 8.15
N HIS A 114 -0.12 0.43 7.94
CA HIS A 114 0.03 1.02 6.62
C HIS A 114 1.22 0.45 5.86
N ASP A 115 2.38 0.28 6.51
CA ASP A 115 3.58 -0.21 5.84
C ASP A 115 3.37 -1.62 5.26
N GLN A 116 2.67 -2.49 6.00
CA GLN A 116 2.29 -3.83 5.55
C GLN A 116 1.25 -3.77 4.43
N LEU A 117 0.35 -2.79 4.46
CA LEU A 117 -0.65 -2.56 3.41
C LEU A 117 -0.01 -2.09 2.10
N VAL A 118 0.91 -1.12 2.17
CA VAL A 118 1.70 -0.65 1.01
C VAL A 118 2.51 -1.80 0.42
N ALA A 119 3.13 -2.63 1.27
CA ALA A 119 3.85 -3.82 0.80
C ALA A 119 2.93 -4.78 0.06
N CYS A 120 1.70 -5.02 0.55
CA CYS A 120 0.71 -5.85 -0.13
C CYS A 120 0.32 -5.29 -1.51
N CYS A 121 -0.03 -4.00 -1.57
CA CYS A 121 -0.36 -3.31 -2.82
C CYS A 121 0.78 -3.40 -3.83
N THR A 122 2.00 -3.15 -3.38
CA THR A 122 3.22 -3.16 -4.20
C THR A 122 3.54 -4.55 -4.75
N GLN A 123 3.53 -5.58 -3.91
CA GLN A 123 3.78 -6.96 -4.36
C GLN A 123 2.74 -7.41 -5.38
N PHE A 124 1.48 -7.03 -5.20
CA PHE A 124 0.43 -7.36 -6.16
C PHE A 124 0.58 -6.60 -7.47
N ALA A 125 0.86 -5.30 -7.41
CA ALA A 125 1.10 -4.44 -8.57
C ALA A 125 2.25 -4.96 -9.45
N MET A 126 3.33 -5.45 -8.85
CA MET A 126 4.46 -6.07 -9.56
C MET A 126 4.06 -7.37 -10.29
N LYS A 127 3.05 -8.09 -9.81
CA LYS A 127 2.57 -9.35 -10.42
C LYS A 127 1.51 -9.13 -11.49
N ASP A 128 0.70 -8.09 -11.36
CA ASP A 128 -0.42 -7.79 -12.26
C ASP A 128 -0.60 -6.29 -12.47
N ILE A 129 0.12 -5.76 -13.45
CA ILE A 129 0.14 -4.32 -13.80
C ILE A 129 -1.25 -3.81 -14.18
N GLN A 130 -2.09 -4.66 -14.76
CA GLN A 130 -3.47 -4.32 -15.12
C GLN A 130 -4.34 -3.97 -13.90
N SER A 131 -3.95 -4.40 -12.70
CA SER A 131 -4.65 -4.08 -11.47
C SER A 131 -4.19 -2.76 -10.83
N VAL A 132 -3.10 -2.15 -11.30
CA VAL A 132 -2.58 -0.89 -10.73
C VAL A 132 -3.57 0.27 -10.82
N PRO A 133 -4.24 0.52 -11.97
CA PRO A 133 -5.26 1.56 -12.05
C PRO A 133 -6.42 1.34 -11.05
N VAL A 134 -6.77 0.07 -10.79
CA VAL A 134 -7.81 -0.30 -9.81
C VAL A 134 -7.37 0.02 -8.39
N ILE A 135 -6.10 -0.27 -8.04
CA ILE A 135 -5.52 0.05 -6.74
C ILE A 135 -5.48 1.57 -6.54
N LEU A 136 -4.87 2.31 -7.48
CA LEU A 136 -4.74 3.76 -7.38
C LEU A 136 -6.11 4.47 -7.37
N GLY A 137 -7.02 4.09 -8.27
CA GLY A 137 -8.39 4.62 -8.26
C GLY A 137 -9.15 4.30 -6.98
N GLY A 138 -8.88 3.15 -6.37
CA GLY A 138 -9.41 2.76 -5.07
C GLY A 138 -8.90 3.60 -3.91
N ILE A 139 -7.59 3.92 -3.89
CA ILE A 139 -6.98 4.80 -2.88
C ILE A 139 -7.55 6.22 -3.03
N LEU A 140 -7.62 6.75 -4.27
CA LEU A 140 -8.19 8.06 -4.55
C LEU A 140 -9.68 8.14 -4.16
N LYS A 141 -10.44 7.06 -4.30
CA LYS A 141 -11.83 7.00 -3.84
C LYS A 141 -11.96 7.20 -2.33
N TYR A 142 -10.99 6.74 -1.54
CA TYR A 142 -10.99 6.84 -0.07
C TYR A 142 -10.14 8.00 0.46
N TRP A 143 -9.87 9.02 -0.37
CA TRP A 143 -9.00 10.13 -0.01
C TRP A 143 -9.41 10.80 1.32
N PRO A 144 -8.50 10.93 2.29
CA PRO A 144 -8.78 11.59 3.56
C PRO A 144 -8.88 13.11 3.36
N LYS A 145 -10.01 13.71 3.77
CA LYS A 145 -10.24 15.16 3.66
C LYS A 145 -9.87 15.97 4.90
N PHE A 146 -9.77 15.32 6.06
CA PHE A 146 -9.68 15.99 7.36
C PHE A 146 -8.52 15.47 8.24
N ASN A 147 -7.66 14.59 7.71
CA ASN A 147 -6.51 14.04 8.44
C ASN A 147 -5.25 14.22 7.58
N PRO A 148 -4.42 15.25 7.84
CA PRO A 148 -3.24 15.53 7.05
C PRO A 148 -2.15 14.45 7.17
N GLY A 149 -2.07 13.76 8.33
CA GLY A 149 -1.15 12.62 8.49
C GLY A 149 -1.52 11.47 7.56
N LYS A 150 -2.81 11.12 7.52
CA LYS A 150 -3.32 10.08 6.61
C LYS A 150 -3.20 10.48 5.14
N GLU A 151 -3.36 11.78 4.85
CA GLU A 151 -3.14 12.32 3.51
C GLU A 151 -1.69 12.13 3.05
N GLN A 152 -0.72 12.44 3.92
CA GLN A 152 0.69 12.21 3.64
C GLN A 152 0.99 10.72 3.36
N MET A 153 0.40 9.81 4.13
CA MET A 153 0.57 8.36 3.94
C MET A 153 0.05 7.90 2.57
N PHE A 154 -1.14 8.36 2.16
CA PHE A 154 -1.71 8.04 0.84
C PHE A 154 -0.83 8.55 -0.30
N ILE A 155 -0.29 9.77 -0.17
CA ILE A 155 0.63 10.34 -1.15
C ILE A 155 1.88 9.48 -1.26
N GLN A 156 2.49 9.11 -0.14
CA GLN A 156 3.68 8.27 -0.10
C GLN A 156 3.44 6.91 -0.77
N GLU A 157 2.30 6.28 -0.49
CA GLU A 157 1.92 5.00 -1.10
C GLU A 157 1.76 5.11 -2.62
N ILE A 158 0.98 6.10 -3.10
CA ILE A 158 0.74 6.31 -4.54
C ILE A 158 2.07 6.51 -5.27
N VAL A 159 2.93 7.38 -4.73
CA VAL A 159 4.26 7.66 -5.30
C VAL A 159 5.11 6.39 -5.34
N HIS A 160 5.09 5.59 -4.26
CA HIS A 160 5.85 4.35 -4.19
C HIS A 160 5.39 3.32 -5.23
N ILE A 161 4.09 3.08 -5.34
CA ILE A 161 3.50 2.14 -6.32
C ILE A 161 3.84 2.59 -7.74
N ILE A 162 3.65 3.87 -8.06
CA ILE A 162 3.96 4.43 -9.38
C ILE A 162 5.45 4.26 -9.70
N THR A 163 6.35 4.50 -8.74
CA THR A 163 7.81 4.35 -8.91
C THR A 163 8.21 2.93 -9.25
N ILE A 164 7.60 1.95 -8.60
CA ILE A 164 7.92 0.54 -8.86
C ILE A 164 7.33 0.10 -10.20
N CYS A 165 6.10 0.50 -10.52
CA CYS A 165 5.41 0.09 -11.75
C CYS A 165 5.98 0.76 -13.00
N SER A 166 6.53 1.97 -12.89
CA SER A 166 7.14 2.69 -14.02
C SER A 166 8.36 1.99 -14.63
N ARG A 167 8.91 0.99 -13.94
CA ARG A 167 9.98 0.14 -14.48
C ARG A 167 9.48 -0.83 -15.56
N ASP A 168 8.18 -1.12 -15.62
CA ASP A 168 7.61 -1.99 -16.64
C ASP A 168 7.07 -1.17 -17.84
N PRO A 169 7.53 -1.44 -19.07
CA PRO A 169 7.08 -0.71 -20.27
C PRO A 169 5.58 -0.81 -20.53
N LYS A 170 4.91 -1.87 -20.05
CA LYS A 170 3.45 -2.08 -20.20
C LYS A 170 2.61 -1.15 -19.31
N PHE A 171 3.22 -0.55 -18.30
CA PHE A 171 2.52 0.37 -17.41
C PHE A 171 2.24 1.70 -18.09
N ILE A 172 3.20 2.20 -18.87
CA ILE A 172 3.16 3.50 -19.54
C ILE A 172 2.06 3.54 -20.62
N THR A 173 1.72 2.39 -21.21
CA THR A 173 0.74 2.29 -22.30
C THR A 173 -0.71 2.22 -21.82
N LEU A 174 -0.97 2.22 -20.51
CA LEU A 174 -2.33 2.17 -19.98
C LEU A 174 -3.00 3.56 -20.06
N PRO A 175 -4.09 3.73 -20.83
CA PRO A 175 -4.78 5.02 -20.94
C PRO A 175 -5.35 5.51 -19.60
N ASP A 176 -5.77 4.57 -18.74
CA ASP A 176 -6.28 4.87 -17.39
C ASP A 176 -5.21 5.50 -16.48
N PHE A 177 -3.93 5.21 -16.72
CA PHE A 177 -2.83 5.76 -15.92
C PHE A 177 -2.69 7.27 -16.11
N ILE A 178 -2.81 7.76 -17.35
CA ILE A 178 -2.75 9.19 -17.66
C ILE A 178 -3.89 9.94 -16.96
N ALA A 179 -5.11 9.38 -16.97
CA ALA A 179 -6.26 9.97 -16.30
C ALA A 179 -6.08 10.01 -14.77
N ILE A 180 -5.50 8.96 -14.18
CA ILE A 180 -5.20 8.90 -12.74
C ILE A 180 -4.13 9.93 -12.37
N ILE A 181 -3.05 10.03 -13.14
CA ILE A 181 -2.03 11.07 -12.96
C ILE A 181 -2.69 12.44 -13.01
N VAL A 182 -3.42 12.78 -14.07
CA VAL A 182 -4.08 14.09 -14.19
C VAL A 182 -5.02 14.36 -13.01
N SER A 183 -5.73 13.34 -12.53
CA SER A 183 -6.58 13.44 -11.33
C SER A 183 -5.76 13.74 -10.07
N CYS A 184 -4.65 13.04 -9.85
CA CYS A 184 -3.70 13.30 -8.75
C CYS A 184 -3.09 14.71 -8.82
N PHE A 185 -2.87 15.27 -10.01
CA PHE A 185 -2.40 16.64 -10.21
C PHE A 185 -3.49 17.70 -9.97
N SER A 186 -4.77 17.36 -10.14
CA SER A 186 -5.90 18.29 -9.99
C SER A 186 -6.40 18.46 -8.55
N LEU A 187 -6.38 17.38 -7.75
CA LEU A 187 -6.57 17.46 -6.31
C LEU A 187 -5.32 18.16 -5.75
N TYR A 188 -5.42 19.40 -5.26
CA TYR A 188 -4.54 20.20 -4.37
C TYR A 188 -3.07 19.79 -4.00
N MET A 189 -2.43 18.89 -4.75
CA MET A 189 -1.21 18.11 -4.48
C MET A 189 0.05 18.71 -5.14
N CYS A 190 -0.03 19.99 -5.55
CA CYS A 190 0.96 20.57 -6.46
C CYS A 190 2.34 20.83 -5.85
N THR A 191 2.55 20.69 -4.54
CA THR A 191 3.87 20.94 -3.93
C THR A 191 4.65 19.64 -3.74
N TYR A 192 4.12 18.66 -3.02
CA TYR A 192 4.90 17.47 -2.63
C TYR A 192 5.07 16.43 -3.74
N ILE A 193 4.01 16.09 -4.47
CA ILE A 193 4.09 15.14 -5.59
C ILE A 193 4.89 15.76 -6.74
N TYR A 194 4.70 17.06 -7.00
CA TYR A 194 5.45 17.78 -8.02
C TYR A 194 6.94 17.86 -7.68
N ILE A 195 7.33 18.23 -6.45
CA ILE A 195 8.74 18.25 -6.04
C ILE A 195 9.35 16.85 -6.15
N TYR A 196 8.66 15.79 -5.72
CA TYR A 196 9.20 14.43 -5.81
C TYR A 196 9.37 13.96 -7.27
N ILE A 197 8.38 14.23 -8.13
CA ILE A 197 8.46 13.96 -9.58
C ILE A 197 9.55 14.79 -10.27
N TYR A 198 9.76 16.03 -9.83
CA TYR A 198 10.75 16.95 -10.41
C TYR A 198 12.18 16.64 -9.91
N VAL A 199 12.33 16.16 -8.68
CA VAL A 199 13.62 15.71 -8.09
C VAL A 199 14.02 14.34 -8.62
N ASN A 200 13.08 13.43 -8.88
CA ASN A 200 13.36 12.17 -9.58
C ASN A 200 13.35 12.40 -11.10
N THR A 201 14.54 12.55 -11.69
CA THR A 201 14.79 12.73 -13.14
C THR A 201 14.06 11.72 -14.05
N TYR A 202 13.72 10.54 -13.52
CA TYR A 202 12.99 9.49 -14.24
C TYR A 202 11.54 9.86 -14.59
N PHE A 203 10.85 10.67 -13.77
CA PHE A 203 9.42 10.94 -13.96
C PHE A 203 9.11 12.11 -14.90
N VAL A 204 10.11 12.97 -15.15
CA VAL A 204 9.97 14.17 -15.98
C VAL A 204 9.56 13.81 -17.42
N HIS A 205 9.99 12.66 -17.92
CA HIS A 205 9.65 12.17 -19.27
C HIS A 205 8.21 11.66 -19.42
N PHE A 206 7.51 11.36 -18.32
CA PHE A 206 6.15 10.81 -18.35
C PHE A 206 5.07 11.88 -18.11
N LEU A 207 5.46 13.14 -17.89
CA LEU A 207 4.52 14.23 -17.73
C LEU A 207 3.91 14.63 -19.08
N PRO A 208 2.58 14.84 -19.14
CA PRO A 208 1.93 15.43 -20.31
C PRO A 208 2.65 16.73 -20.73
N PRO A 209 2.84 16.99 -22.04
CA PRO A 209 3.52 18.18 -22.53
C PRO A 209 2.92 19.50 -22.00
N PHE A 210 1.64 19.49 -21.62
CA PHE A 210 0.94 20.62 -20.99
C PHE A 210 1.55 21.07 -19.65
N LEU A 211 2.10 20.16 -18.84
CA LEU A 211 2.77 20.48 -17.57
C LEU A 211 4.20 21.01 -17.79
N THR A 212 4.87 20.57 -18.84
CA THR A 212 6.22 21.05 -19.18
C THR A 212 6.22 22.40 -19.89
N THR A 213 5.15 22.73 -20.64
CA THR A 213 5.03 24.05 -21.31
C THR A 213 4.72 25.18 -20.34
N ASN A 214 4.02 24.92 -19.23
CA ASN A 214 3.59 25.97 -18.30
C ASN A 214 4.43 26.06 -17.01
N LYS A 215 5.73 25.76 -17.12
CA LYS A 215 6.70 25.77 -16.01
C LYS A 215 6.61 26.99 -15.09
N GLN A 216 6.42 28.19 -15.65
CA GLN A 216 6.38 29.44 -14.87
C GLN A 216 5.07 29.64 -14.09
N HIS A 217 3.94 29.19 -14.62
CA HIS A 217 2.64 29.37 -13.96
C HIS A 217 2.47 28.35 -12.82
N THR A 218 2.90 27.10 -13.05
CA THR A 218 2.91 26.05 -12.02
C THR A 218 3.88 26.39 -10.87
N MET A 219 5.07 26.93 -11.18
CA MET A 219 6.04 27.39 -10.16
C MET A 219 5.55 28.59 -9.35
N LYS A 220 4.78 29.51 -9.96
CA LYS A 220 4.14 30.62 -9.23
C LYS A 220 3.07 30.12 -8.25
N ILE A 221 2.25 29.14 -8.65
CA ILE A 221 1.26 28.53 -7.76
C ILE A 221 1.93 27.79 -6.58
N ILE A 222 3.06 27.14 -6.83
CA ILE A 222 3.90 26.48 -5.81
C ILE A 222 4.51 27.49 -4.83
N SER A 223 5.09 28.58 -5.35
CA SER A 223 5.69 29.66 -4.55
C SER A 223 4.65 30.34 -3.63
N ILE A 224 3.44 30.60 -4.14
CA ILE A 224 2.36 31.25 -3.38
C ILE A 224 1.83 30.35 -2.25
N LYS A 225 1.89 29.01 -2.40
CA LYS A 225 1.44 28.08 -1.37
C LYS A 225 2.53 27.72 -0.36
N ALA A 226 3.80 27.69 -0.77
CA ALA A 226 4.95 27.51 0.11
C ALA A 226 5.13 28.68 1.08
N SER A 227 4.76 29.91 0.71
CA SER A 227 4.75 31.07 1.61
C SER A 227 3.65 31.05 2.67
N ASN A 228 2.60 30.23 2.50
CA ASN A 228 1.48 30.12 3.43
C ASN A 228 1.66 29.00 4.48
N PHE A 229 2.66 28.13 4.32
CA PHE A 229 3.07 27.16 5.33
C PHE A 229 4.38 27.64 5.95
N GLY A 230 4.35 27.87 7.27
CA GLY A 230 5.50 28.34 8.05
C GLY A 230 6.76 27.46 7.91
N PRO A 231 7.89 27.90 8.50
CA PRO A 231 9.22 27.46 8.09
C PRO A 231 9.39 25.94 8.17
N ILE A 232 9.76 25.39 7.02
CA ILE A 232 10.07 23.99 6.74
C ILE A 232 11.42 23.64 7.40
N SER A 233 11.46 23.57 8.73
CA SER A 233 12.69 23.23 9.48
C SER A 233 12.85 21.73 9.74
N SER A 234 11.84 20.89 9.50
CA SER A 234 11.90 19.45 9.80
C SER A 234 12.21 18.54 8.59
N MET A 235 12.29 19.06 7.36
CA MET A 235 12.58 18.22 6.17
C MET A 235 14.07 18.02 5.87
N HIS A 236 14.96 18.89 6.35
CA HIS A 236 16.40 18.70 6.14
C HIS A 236 16.94 17.47 6.89
N GLU A 237 16.31 17.06 8.00
CA GLU A 237 16.69 15.86 8.76
C GLU A 237 16.20 14.55 8.12
N ILE A 238 15.05 14.57 7.42
CA ILE A 238 14.51 13.37 6.76
C ILE A 238 15.30 13.05 5.48
N ILE A 239 15.76 14.05 4.75
CA ILE A 239 16.58 13.84 3.55
C ILE A 239 17.98 13.35 3.94
N ALA A 240 18.58 13.87 5.02
CA ALA A 240 19.91 13.47 5.48
C ALA A 240 19.99 12.03 6.01
N SER A 241 18.89 11.46 6.52
CA SER A 241 18.87 10.07 7.01
C SER A 241 18.73 9.02 5.91
N SER A 242 18.25 9.41 4.71
CA SER A 242 18.06 8.51 3.56
C SER A 242 19.29 8.40 2.64
N SER A 243 20.29 9.27 2.78
CA SER A 243 21.49 9.33 1.94
C SER A 243 22.73 8.67 2.54
N GLY A 244 22.59 7.69 3.43
CA GLY A 244 23.71 7.14 4.20
C GLY A 244 23.69 5.62 4.40
N ARG A 245 23.96 4.85 3.33
CA ARG A 245 24.81 3.62 3.32
C ARG A 245 24.66 2.86 1.99
N ALA A 246 25.49 3.21 1.02
CA ALA A 246 26.01 2.23 0.07
C ALA A 246 27.51 2.09 0.37
N CYS A 247 27.87 1.04 1.10
CA CYS A 247 29.25 0.57 1.20
C CYS A 247 29.74 0.23 -0.20
N PHE A 248 30.63 1.03 -0.76
CA PHE A 248 31.55 0.57 -1.79
C PHE A 248 32.75 -0.05 -1.09
N VAL A 249 32.81 -1.38 -1.13
CA VAL A 249 34.03 -2.17 -0.91
C VAL A 249 34.80 -2.18 -2.22
N GLY A 250 36.06 -1.73 -2.22
CA GLY A 250 37.04 -2.14 -3.23
C GLY A 250 38.06 -1.08 -3.68
N MET A 251 39.31 -1.29 -3.25
CA MET A 251 40.57 -0.99 -3.97
C MET A 251 41.02 0.47 -4.10
N ALA A 252 41.89 0.93 -3.21
CA ALA A 252 43.35 0.95 -3.38
C ALA A 252 44.02 1.35 -2.05
#